data_AF-A0A396S461-F1
#
_entry.id   AF-A0A396S461-F1
#
_cell.length_a   1.000
_cell.length_b   1.000
_cell.length_c   1.000
_cell.angle_alpha   90.00
_cell.angle_beta   90.00
_cell.angle_gamma   90.00
#
_symmetry.space_group_name_H-M   'P 1'
#
loop_
_entity.id
_entity.type
_entity.pdbx_description
1 polymer ?
#
loop_
_entity_poly.entity_id
_entity_poly.type
_entity_poly.pdbx_seq_one_letter_code
_entity_poly.pdbx_strand_id
1 'polypeptide(L)'
;MLGTAACSPGGQAAPGNAVEEVAVGNDSIPRAPSTPGTPKNWAGPQQKILAQTLVDELAAAHPEVVSITIHAVPPGLSEYSMIAGTFPDRIGNMSSPGDIITAKKGATQVESKWGTENYGKKVSIVLPLKNKVGDYIPVAMVVAFKQSPDSGKIDTDFMQPGIVIRDGLNSRIENAEALFSPV
;
A
#
# COMPACT_ATOMS: atom_id res chain seq x y z
N MET A 1 30.04 16.08 -65.15
CA MET A 1 28.74 15.91 -65.81
C MET A 1 27.69 15.74 -64.73
N LEU A 2 26.62 16.51 -64.85
CA LEU A 2 25.43 16.50 -63.99
C LEU A 2 24.68 15.17 -64.07
N GLY A 3 24.02 14.80 -62.99
CA GLY A 3 23.12 13.65 -62.92
C GLY A 3 22.38 13.57 -61.58
N THR A 4 21.49 14.54 -61.35
CA THR A 4 20.47 14.53 -60.29
C THR A 4 19.47 13.39 -60.49
N ALA A 5 19.11 12.68 -59.42
CA ALA A 5 17.89 11.88 -59.37
C ALA A 5 17.05 12.32 -58.17
N ALA A 6 15.81 12.73 -58.48
CA ALA A 6 14.84 13.34 -57.59
C ALA A 6 13.97 12.28 -56.87
N CYS A 7 13.45 12.67 -55.71
CA CYS A 7 12.38 12.01 -54.98
C CYS A 7 11.05 12.03 -55.75
N SER A 8 10.27 10.94 -55.70
CA SER A 8 8.89 10.97 -55.16
C SER A 8 8.20 9.60 -55.10
N PRO A 9 7.11 9.48 -54.31
CA PRO A 9 6.76 8.26 -53.57
C PRO A 9 5.59 7.49 -54.20
N GLY A 10 5.59 6.17 -54.06
CA GLY A 10 4.48 5.31 -54.40
C GLY A 10 4.29 4.28 -53.29
N GLY A 11 3.29 4.50 -52.45
CA GLY A 11 2.95 3.60 -51.35
C GLY A 11 2.24 2.34 -51.84
N GLN A 12 2.39 1.27 -51.08
CA GLN A 12 1.29 0.37 -50.76
C GLN A 12 1.54 -0.24 -49.39
N ALA A 13 0.59 0.02 -48.49
CA ALA A 13 0.63 -0.39 -47.10
C ALA A 13 0.48 -1.91 -46.98
N ALA A 14 1.27 -2.52 -46.09
CA ALA A 14 1.02 -3.87 -45.61
C ALA A 14 -0.34 -3.90 -44.87
N PRO A 15 -1.10 -5.01 -44.93
CA PRO A 15 -2.36 -5.13 -44.20
C PRO A 15 -2.09 -4.96 -42.71
N GLY A 16 -2.77 -3.96 -42.12
CA GLY A 16 -2.67 -3.64 -40.71
C GLY A 16 -3.06 -4.84 -39.86
N ASN A 17 -2.14 -5.26 -38.99
CA ASN A 17 -2.50 -6.10 -37.87
C ASN A 17 -3.44 -5.26 -37.01
N ALA A 18 -4.75 -5.57 -37.04
CA ALA A 18 -5.70 -5.00 -36.11
C ALA A 18 -5.22 -5.40 -34.71
N VAL A 19 -4.64 -4.44 -34.00
CA VAL A 19 -4.53 -4.53 -32.56
C VAL A 19 -5.97 -4.56 -32.06
N GLU A 20 -6.43 -5.73 -31.63
CA GLU A 20 -7.64 -5.81 -30.83
C GLU A 20 -7.44 -4.88 -29.64
N GLU A 21 -8.25 -3.82 -29.63
CA GLU A 21 -8.37 -2.91 -28.50
C GLU A 21 -8.83 -3.76 -27.32
N VAL A 22 -7.90 -4.04 -26.40
CA VAL A 22 -8.25 -4.66 -25.12
C VAL A 22 -9.24 -3.71 -24.48
N ALA A 23 -10.51 -4.08 -24.51
CA ALA A 23 -11.56 -3.36 -23.83
C ALA A 23 -11.17 -3.31 -22.35
N VAL A 24 -10.66 -2.15 -21.93
CA VAL A 24 -10.39 -1.85 -20.52
C VAL A 24 -11.78 -1.72 -19.89
N GLY A 25 -12.30 -2.84 -19.41
CA GLY A 25 -13.50 -2.86 -18.60
C GLY A 25 -13.33 -1.84 -17.48
N ASN A 26 -14.37 -1.05 -17.26
CA ASN A 26 -14.44 0.00 -16.23
C ASN A 26 -14.42 -0.56 -14.79
N ASP A 27 -13.99 -1.81 -14.61
CA ASP A 27 -13.76 -2.41 -13.31
C ASP A 27 -12.48 -1.82 -12.72
N SER A 28 -12.63 -0.62 -12.15
CA SER A 28 -11.66 -0.05 -11.24
C SER A 28 -11.23 -1.14 -10.27
N ILE A 29 -9.93 -1.48 -10.26
CA ILE A 29 -9.33 -2.36 -9.26
C ILE A 29 -9.88 -1.89 -7.91
N PRO A 30 -10.59 -2.74 -7.13
CA PRO A 30 -11.25 -2.32 -5.91
C PRO A 30 -10.19 -1.83 -4.93
N ARG A 31 -10.01 -0.53 -4.93
CA ARG A 31 -9.10 0.19 -4.06
C ARG A 31 -9.90 0.64 -2.88
N ALA A 32 -9.40 0.42 -1.67
CA ALA A 32 -10.03 0.99 -0.49
C ALA A 32 -9.60 2.46 -0.35
N PRO A 33 -10.46 3.46 -0.66
CA PRO A 33 -10.42 4.68 0.12
C PRO A 33 -10.85 4.28 1.54
N SER A 34 -10.01 4.56 2.54
CA SER A 34 -10.45 4.50 3.92
C SER A 34 -11.34 5.72 4.19
N THR A 35 -12.60 5.59 3.77
CA THR A 35 -13.68 6.59 3.85
C THR A 35 -14.56 6.27 5.06
N PRO A 36 -15.22 7.28 5.66
CA PRO A 36 -16.40 7.04 6.50
C PRO A 36 -17.35 6.06 5.79
N GLY A 37 -17.64 4.92 6.40
CA GLY A 37 -18.51 3.87 5.83
C GLY A 37 -17.81 2.61 5.31
N THR A 38 -16.49 2.47 5.43
CA THR A 38 -15.85 1.15 5.21
C THR A 38 -16.43 0.13 6.21
N PRO A 39 -16.89 -1.05 5.75
CA PRO A 39 -17.41 -2.07 6.65
C PRO A 39 -16.38 -2.45 7.71
N LYS A 40 -16.85 -2.59 8.95
CA LYS A 40 -16.04 -3.08 10.07
C LYS A 40 -16.38 -4.53 10.37
N ASN A 41 -15.36 -5.35 10.57
CA ASN A 41 -15.49 -6.76 10.96
C ASN A 41 -14.87 -7.04 12.34
N TRP A 42 -14.34 -6.01 13.01
CA TRP A 42 -13.75 -6.12 14.34
C TRP A 42 -13.97 -4.82 15.14
N ALA A 43 -14.13 -4.93 16.45
CA ALA A 43 -14.37 -3.78 17.33
C ALA A 43 -13.13 -3.35 18.14
N GLY A 44 -12.07 -4.15 18.15
CA GLY A 44 -10.91 -3.93 19.00
C GLY A 44 -11.21 -4.16 20.50
N PRO A 45 -10.19 -4.49 21.32
CA PRO A 45 -10.34 -4.39 22.76
C PRO A 45 -10.32 -2.92 23.21
N GLN A 46 -10.92 -2.63 24.38
CA GLN A 46 -10.93 -1.28 24.96
C GLN A 46 -9.55 -0.85 25.47
N GLN A 47 -8.74 -1.83 25.91
CA GLN A 47 -7.35 -1.59 26.32
C GLN A 47 -6.45 -1.42 25.10
N LYS A 48 -5.39 -0.63 25.26
CA LYS A 48 -4.38 -0.45 24.22
C LYS A 48 -3.61 -1.76 24.04
N ILE A 49 -3.36 -2.13 22.78
CA ILE A 49 -2.57 -3.30 22.40
C ILE A 49 -1.22 -2.88 21.84
N LEU A 50 -0.26 -3.81 21.84
CA LEU A 50 1.09 -3.60 21.33
C LEU A 50 1.09 -2.95 19.93
N ALA A 51 0.25 -3.45 19.00
CA ALA A 51 0.16 -2.89 17.65
C ALA A 51 -0.11 -1.38 17.64
N GLN A 52 -1.03 -0.89 18.49
CA GLN A 52 -1.35 0.53 18.55
C GLN A 52 -0.20 1.33 19.15
N THR A 53 0.48 0.79 20.17
CA THR A 53 1.68 1.42 20.73
C THR A 53 2.78 1.58 19.69
N LEU A 54 3.03 0.55 18.86
CA LEU A 54 4.00 0.63 17.77
C LEU A 54 3.63 1.70 16.75
N VAL A 55 2.35 1.79 16.36
CA VAL A 55 1.87 2.80 15.42
C VAL A 55 2.03 4.22 15.98
N ASP A 56 1.66 4.44 17.24
CA ASP A 56 1.74 5.75 17.87
C ASP A 56 3.19 6.24 17.96
N GLU A 57 4.12 5.36 18.35
CA GLU A 57 5.55 5.68 18.45
C GLU A 57 6.15 5.99 17.07
N LEU A 58 5.84 5.19 16.04
CA LEU A 58 6.31 5.46 14.69
C LEU A 58 5.72 6.76 14.12
N ALA A 59 4.43 7.02 14.33
CA ALA A 59 3.80 8.25 13.87
C ALA A 59 4.41 9.49 14.53
N ALA A 60 4.80 9.39 15.80
CA ALA A 60 5.53 10.45 16.50
C ALA A 60 6.96 10.63 15.96
N ALA A 61 7.64 9.55 15.59
CA ALA A 61 9.01 9.58 15.06
C ALA A 61 9.10 10.03 13.59
N HIS A 62 8.01 9.92 12.82
CA HIS A 62 7.99 10.15 11.37
C HIS A 62 6.93 11.19 10.94
N PRO A 63 7.14 12.49 11.22
CA PRO A 63 6.19 13.56 10.87
C PRO A 63 5.98 13.78 9.36
N GLU A 64 6.84 13.20 8.52
CA GLU A 64 6.71 13.14 7.06
C GLU A 64 5.60 12.18 6.59
N VAL A 65 5.21 11.23 7.44
CA VAL A 65 4.17 10.25 7.18
C VAL A 65 2.79 10.83 7.51
N VAL A 66 1.82 10.62 6.61
CA VAL A 66 0.40 10.99 6.79
C VAL A 66 -0.31 10.01 7.70
N SER A 67 -0.05 8.73 7.55
CA SER A 67 -0.66 7.68 8.35
C SER A 67 0.12 6.38 8.30
N ILE A 68 0.05 5.65 9.40
CA ILE A 68 0.51 4.27 9.52
C ILE A 68 -0.68 3.41 9.95
N THR A 69 -0.87 2.25 9.32
CA THR A 69 -1.86 1.24 9.76
C THR A 69 -1.26 -0.15 9.77
N ILE A 70 -1.77 -1.01 10.64
CA ILE A 70 -1.40 -2.43 10.74
C ILE A 70 -2.64 -3.27 10.54
N HIS A 71 -2.53 -4.30 9.70
CA HIS A 71 -3.60 -5.20 9.30
C HIS A 71 -3.22 -6.64 9.59
N ALA A 72 -4.05 -7.33 10.37
CA ALA A 72 -3.85 -8.73 10.76
C ALA A 72 -5.22 -9.42 10.89
N VAL A 73 -5.22 -10.72 11.09
CA VAL A 73 -6.42 -11.46 11.50
C VAL A 73 -6.56 -11.37 13.02
N PRO A 74 -7.62 -10.75 13.57
CA PRO A 74 -7.82 -10.71 15.01
C PRO A 74 -8.09 -12.10 15.61
N PRO A 75 -7.77 -12.34 16.89
CA PRO A 75 -8.07 -13.60 17.56
C PRO A 75 -9.56 -13.97 17.44
N GLY A 76 -9.83 -15.21 17.02
CA GLY A 76 -11.20 -15.73 16.85
C GLY A 76 -11.88 -15.35 15.52
N LEU A 77 -11.21 -14.62 14.63
CA LEU A 77 -11.69 -14.30 13.28
C LEU A 77 -10.89 -15.04 12.20
N SER A 78 -11.42 -15.04 10.97
CA SER A 78 -10.75 -15.54 9.76
C SER A 78 -10.35 -14.42 8.80
N GLU A 79 -10.97 -13.25 8.93
CA GLU A 79 -10.81 -12.13 8.02
C GLU A 79 -9.84 -11.09 8.56
N TYR A 80 -9.09 -10.45 7.67
CA TYR A 80 -8.15 -9.41 8.02
C TYR A 80 -8.87 -8.10 8.36
N SER A 81 -8.43 -7.45 9.43
CA SER A 81 -8.92 -6.16 9.91
C SER A 81 -7.76 -5.19 10.13
N MET A 82 -8.03 -3.89 10.02
CA MET A 82 -7.11 -2.89 10.56
C MET A 82 -7.10 -2.99 12.09
N ILE A 83 -6.00 -3.46 12.67
CA ILE A 83 -5.89 -3.69 14.13
C ILE A 83 -5.30 -2.50 14.88
N ALA A 84 -4.59 -1.63 14.17
CA ALA A 84 -4.01 -0.41 14.70
C ALA A 84 -3.85 0.63 13.59
N GLY A 85 -3.88 1.91 13.95
CA GLY A 85 -3.70 2.98 12.96
C GLY A 85 -3.61 4.38 13.55
N THR A 86 -3.07 5.31 12.77
CA THR A 86 -3.02 6.75 13.12
C THR A 86 -4.41 7.39 13.25
N PHE A 87 -5.43 6.78 12.62
CA PHE A 87 -6.83 7.24 12.68
C PHE A 87 -7.66 6.21 13.46
N PRO A 88 -7.92 6.42 14.76
CA PRO A 88 -8.57 5.42 15.61
C PRO A 88 -9.97 5.02 15.14
N ASP A 89 -10.69 5.93 14.48
CA ASP A 89 -12.02 5.68 13.90
C ASP A 89 -12.01 4.61 12.80
N ARG A 90 -10.84 4.27 12.25
CA ARG A 90 -10.68 3.26 11.20
C ARG A 90 -10.27 1.88 11.71
N ILE A 91 -9.94 1.76 13.00
CA ILE A 91 -9.66 0.47 13.62
C ILE A 91 -10.90 -0.41 13.47
N GLY A 92 -10.69 -1.66 13.04
CA GLY A 92 -11.74 -2.62 12.76
C GLY A 92 -12.26 -2.63 11.33
N ASN A 93 -11.84 -1.69 10.48
CA ASN A 93 -12.16 -1.71 9.06
C ASN A 93 -11.66 -3.01 8.42
N MET A 94 -12.47 -3.60 7.56
CA MET A 94 -12.06 -4.72 6.71
C MET A 94 -10.85 -4.30 5.87
N SER A 95 -9.87 -5.20 5.77
CA SER A 95 -8.65 -4.95 5.02
C SER A 95 -8.91 -5.01 3.52
N SER A 96 -8.18 -4.21 2.74
CA SER A 96 -8.30 -4.23 1.29
C SER A 96 -7.69 -5.53 0.70
N PRO A 97 -8.03 -5.89 -0.56
CA PRO A 97 -7.35 -6.99 -1.23
C PRO A 97 -5.83 -6.81 -1.28
N GLY A 98 -5.34 -5.58 -1.41
CA GLY A 98 -3.91 -5.25 -1.39
C GLY A 98 -3.25 -5.55 -0.05
N ASP A 99 -3.88 -5.17 1.06
CA ASP A 99 -3.39 -5.48 2.42
C ASP A 99 -3.33 -6.99 2.64
N ILE A 100 -4.37 -7.71 2.22
CA ILE A 100 -4.47 -9.17 2.37
C ILE A 100 -3.39 -9.88 1.56
N ILE A 101 -3.15 -9.47 0.30
CA ILE A 101 -2.11 -10.04 -0.55
C ILE A 101 -0.73 -9.78 0.06
N THR A 102 -0.49 -8.57 0.58
CA THR A 102 0.76 -8.21 1.26
C THR A 102 0.99 -9.14 2.46
N ALA A 103 0.01 -9.27 3.35
CA ALA A 103 0.12 -10.08 4.54
C ALA A 103 0.31 -11.58 4.23
N LYS A 104 -0.45 -12.12 3.27
CA LYS A 104 -0.42 -13.56 2.95
C LYS A 104 0.77 -13.98 2.08
N LYS A 105 1.23 -13.12 1.17
CA LYS A 105 2.21 -13.49 0.14
C LYS A 105 3.56 -12.79 0.29
N GLY A 106 3.70 -11.87 1.25
CA GLY A 106 4.92 -11.09 1.40
C GLY A 106 5.16 -10.08 0.27
N ALA A 107 4.10 -9.68 -0.45
CA ALA A 107 4.21 -8.77 -1.59
C ALA A 107 4.27 -7.31 -1.12
N THR A 108 5.42 -6.66 -1.27
CA THR A 108 5.52 -5.21 -1.10
C THR A 108 4.87 -4.50 -2.27
N GLN A 109 4.01 -3.51 -1.98
CA GLN A 109 3.26 -2.77 -2.99
C GLN A 109 3.50 -1.27 -2.87
N VAL A 110 3.50 -0.59 -4.02
CA VAL A 110 3.50 0.86 -4.13
C VAL A 110 2.13 1.30 -4.63
N GLU A 111 1.51 2.20 -3.88
CA GLU A 111 0.15 2.65 -4.12
C GLU A 111 0.12 4.15 -4.44
N SER A 112 0.23 4.48 -5.73
CA SER A 112 0.32 5.84 -6.30
C SER A 112 -0.88 6.76 -6.06
N LYS A 113 -1.99 6.23 -5.53
CA LYS A 113 -3.29 6.93 -5.45
C LYS A 113 -3.85 7.41 -6.80
N TRP A 114 -3.34 6.89 -7.93
CA TRP A 114 -3.88 7.15 -9.28
C TRP A 114 -5.39 6.85 -9.35
N GLY A 115 -6.13 7.67 -10.11
CA GLY A 115 -7.59 7.62 -10.20
C GLY A 115 -8.34 8.17 -8.98
N THR A 116 -7.65 8.80 -8.02
CA THR A 116 -8.27 9.41 -6.82
C THR A 116 -7.85 10.87 -6.65
N GLU A 117 -8.58 11.63 -5.84
CA GLU A 117 -8.22 13.02 -5.46
C GLU A 117 -6.85 13.15 -4.76
N ASN A 118 -6.31 12.03 -4.28
CA ASN A 118 -5.03 11.93 -3.59
C ASN A 118 -3.84 11.67 -4.53
N TYR A 119 -4.09 11.47 -5.84
CA TYR A 119 -3.01 11.30 -6.82
C TYR A 119 -2.06 12.50 -6.80
N GLY A 120 -0.74 12.23 -6.76
CA GLY A 120 0.29 13.26 -6.64
C GLY A 120 0.41 13.93 -5.26
N LYS A 121 -0.52 13.68 -4.34
CA LYS A 121 -0.53 14.26 -2.96
C LYS A 121 -0.12 13.25 -1.89
N LYS A 122 -0.30 11.97 -2.17
CA LYS A 122 -0.05 10.87 -1.25
C LYS A 122 0.35 9.64 -2.02
N VAL A 123 1.33 8.92 -1.50
CA VAL A 123 1.69 7.57 -1.94
C VAL A 123 1.66 6.66 -0.71
N SER A 124 1.21 5.42 -0.87
CA SER A 124 1.28 4.43 0.20
C SER A 124 2.25 3.32 -0.18
N ILE A 125 3.04 2.86 0.79
CA ILE A 125 3.85 1.66 0.68
C ILE A 125 3.23 0.62 1.59
N VAL A 126 2.83 -0.51 1.02
CA VAL A 126 2.23 -1.63 1.75
C VAL A 126 3.29 -2.71 1.91
N LEU A 127 3.57 -3.09 3.14
CA LEU A 127 4.73 -3.89 3.53
C LEU A 127 4.31 -5.07 4.39
N PRO A 128 4.79 -6.29 4.11
CA PRO A 128 4.64 -7.38 5.06
C PRO A 128 5.54 -7.12 6.27
N LEU A 129 5.00 -7.32 7.47
CA LEU A 129 5.79 -7.21 8.69
C LEU A 129 6.72 -8.41 8.85
N LYS A 130 7.79 -8.20 9.62
CA LYS A 130 8.71 -9.25 10.05
C LYS A 130 8.75 -9.30 11.57
N ASN A 131 9.05 -10.48 12.10
CA ASN A 131 9.35 -10.65 13.51
C ASN A 131 10.82 -10.29 13.82
N LYS A 132 11.19 -10.40 15.10
CA LYS A 132 12.52 -10.07 15.62
C LYS A 132 13.67 -10.89 15.05
N VAL A 133 13.38 -12.06 14.47
CA VAL A 133 14.38 -12.91 13.81
C VAL A 133 14.42 -12.72 12.29
N GLY A 134 13.54 -11.87 11.74
CA GLY A 134 13.53 -11.46 10.34
C GLY A 134 12.55 -12.23 9.44
N ASP A 135 11.76 -13.15 10.00
CA ASP A 135 10.76 -13.92 9.25
C ASP A 135 9.53 -13.07 8.95
N TYR A 136 8.99 -13.22 7.74
CA TYR A 136 7.69 -12.62 7.41
C TYR A 136 6.57 -13.25 8.24
N ILE A 137 5.72 -12.40 8.80
CA ILE A 137 4.51 -12.81 9.54
C ILE A 137 3.26 -12.40 8.75
N PRO A 138 2.09 -13.04 8.98
CA PRO A 138 0.85 -12.77 8.24
C PRO A 138 0.19 -11.45 8.67
N VAL A 139 0.92 -10.35 8.52
CA VAL A 139 0.54 -9.00 8.94
C VAL A 139 1.05 -8.00 7.91
N ALA A 140 0.18 -7.10 7.47
CA ALA A 140 0.54 -6.00 6.59
C ALA A 140 0.62 -4.68 7.35
N MET A 141 1.53 -3.82 6.92
CA MET A 141 1.68 -2.45 7.37
C MET A 141 1.52 -1.52 6.18
N VAL A 142 0.72 -0.48 6.31
CA VAL A 142 0.60 0.57 5.30
C VAL A 142 1.26 1.82 5.85
N VAL A 143 2.24 2.35 5.12
CA VAL A 143 2.85 3.65 5.40
C VAL A 143 2.46 4.61 4.29
N ALA A 144 1.69 5.65 4.62
CA ALA A 144 1.28 6.65 3.65
C ALA A 144 2.12 7.92 3.80
N PHE A 145 2.88 8.29 2.78
CA PHE A 145 3.71 9.49 2.77
C PHE A 145 3.00 10.68 2.12
N LYS A 146 3.36 11.90 2.55
CA LYS A 146 3.05 13.10 1.78
C LYS A 146 3.84 13.04 0.47
N GLN A 147 3.16 13.29 -0.64
CA GLN A 147 3.77 13.46 -1.96
C GLN A 147 3.43 14.84 -2.50
N SER A 148 4.34 15.38 -3.31
CA SER A 148 4.11 16.60 -4.07
C SER A 148 4.68 16.40 -5.47
N PRO A 149 3.98 16.81 -6.55
CA PRO A 149 4.53 16.77 -7.90
C PRO A 149 5.83 17.58 -8.02
N ASP A 150 5.99 18.61 -7.19
CA ASP A 150 7.16 19.51 -7.22
C ASP A 150 8.35 18.99 -6.40
N SER A 151 8.18 17.86 -5.70
CA SER A 151 9.25 17.28 -4.87
C SER A 151 10.38 16.64 -5.68
N GLY A 152 10.18 16.42 -6.99
CA GLY A 152 11.08 15.65 -7.85
C GLY A 152 11.09 14.15 -7.57
N LYS A 153 10.32 13.68 -6.58
CA LYS A 153 10.19 12.26 -6.24
C LYS A 153 9.09 11.58 -7.06
N ILE A 154 9.33 10.33 -7.41
CA ILE A 154 8.34 9.40 -7.96
C ILE A 154 7.88 8.40 -6.88
N ASP A 155 6.79 7.68 -7.13
CA ASP A 155 6.18 6.81 -6.10
C ASP A 155 7.15 5.77 -5.52
N THR A 156 8.07 5.24 -6.33
CA THR A 156 9.05 4.23 -5.91
C THR A 156 10.12 4.78 -4.96
N ASP A 157 10.33 6.11 -4.92
CA ASP A 157 11.30 6.73 -4.02
C ASP A 157 10.89 6.61 -2.55
N PHE A 158 9.63 6.27 -2.29
CA PHE A 158 9.09 6.08 -0.94
C PHE A 158 9.22 4.64 -0.45
N MET A 159 9.57 3.69 -1.33
CA MET A 159 9.67 2.27 -0.98
C MET A 159 10.78 2.00 0.05
N GLN A 160 11.98 2.54 -0.16
CA GLN A 160 13.10 2.35 0.79
C GLN A 160 12.82 3.02 2.14
N PRO A 161 12.34 4.28 2.23
CA PRO A 161 11.87 4.86 3.48
C PRO A 161 10.80 4.01 4.19
N GLY A 162 9.80 3.51 3.46
CA GLY A 162 8.78 2.62 4.02
C GLY A 162 9.37 1.35 4.63
N ILE A 163 10.31 0.70 3.93
CA ILE A 163 11.01 -0.49 4.43
C ILE A 163 11.77 -0.18 5.72
N VAL A 164 12.47 0.95 5.79
CA VAL A 164 13.23 1.36 6.99
C VAL A 164 12.29 1.56 8.18
N ILE A 165 11.16 2.24 7.98
CA ILE A 165 10.14 2.44 9.04
C ILE A 165 9.61 1.08 9.52
N ARG A 166 9.28 0.17 8.59
CA ARG A 166 8.83 -1.20 8.93
C ARG A 166 9.90 -1.96 9.73
N ASP A 167 11.15 -1.93 9.30
CA ASP A 167 12.22 -2.70 9.92
C ASP A 167 12.57 -2.20 11.33
N GLY A 168 12.26 -0.93 11.64
CA GLY A 168 12.33 -0.37 12.99
C GLY A 168 11.42 -1.08 14.00
N LEU A 169 10.40 -1.82 13.56
CA LEU A 169 9.51 -2.59 14.43
C LEU A 169 10.03 -4.00 14.75
N ASN A 170 10.89 -4.56 13.91
CA ASN A 170 11.17 -6.01 13.89
C ASN A 170 11.57 -6.54 15.27
N SER A 171 12.51 -5.86 15.96
CA SER A 171 13.02 -6.28 17.27
C SER A 171 11.97 -6.37 18.38
N ARG A 172 10.79 -5.77 18.18
CA ARG A 172 9.68 -5.72 19.15
C ARG A 172 8.56 -6.69 18.86
N ILE A 173 8.62 -7.42 17.74
CA ILE A 173 7.55 -8.32 17.30
C ILE A 173 8.02 -9.76 17.42
N GLU A 174 7.44 -10.53 18.34
CA GLU A 174 7.71 -11.97 18.48
C GLU A 174 7.05 -12.76 17.34
N ASN A 175 5.75 -12.52 17.14
CA ASN A 175 4.87 -13.18 16.19
C ASN A 175 3.62 -12.30 15.97
N ALA A 176 2.66 -12.77 15.16
CA ALA A 176 1.44 -12.02 14.88
C ALA A 176 0.55 -11.87 16.13
N GLU A 177 0.52 -12.87 17.00
CA GLU A 177 -0.31 -12.91 18.20
C GLU A 177 0.13 -11.85 19.23
N ALA A 178 1.44 -11.62 19.35
CA ALA A 178 2.02 -10.63 20.25
C ALA A 178 1.50 -9.20 19.99
N LEU A 179 1.12 -8.90 18.74
CA LEU A 179 0.57 -7.59 18.37
C LEU A 179 -0.76 -7.26 19.08
N PHE A 180 -1.47 -8.28 19.55
CA PHE A 180 -2.73 -8.14 20.29
C PHE A 180 -2.53 -8.13 21.81
N SER A 181 -1.29 -8.30 22.30
CA SER A 181 -1.02 -8.26 23.74
C SER A 181 -1.34 -6.87 24.30
N PRO A 182 -2.01 -6.79 25.47
CA PRO A 182 -2.24 -5.51 26.14
C PRO A 182 -0.92 -4.88 26.59
N VAL A 183 -0.90 -3.55 26.66
CA VAL A 183 0.24 -2.73 27.12
C VAL A 183 -0.16 -1.76 28.23
#